data_AF-A0A3N5P846-F1
#
_entry.id   AF-A0A3N5P846-F1
#
_cell.length_a   1.000
_cell.length_b   1.000
_cell.length_c   1.000
_cell.angle_alpha   90.00
_cell.angle_beta   90.00
_cell.angle_gamma   90.00
#
_symmetry.space_group_name_H-M   'P 1'
#
loop_
_entity.id
_entity.type
_entity.pdbx_description
1 polymer ?
#
loop_
_entity_poly.entity_id
_entity_poly.type
_entity_poly.pdbx_seq_one_letter_code
_entity_poly.pdbx_strand_id
1 'polypeptide(L)'
;MRRIDKLIERMTLAEKLGQLTMTSASYAVTGPVIAGDSTDSIRNGTLGNLLNLVGAKHVHDLQRIAVEESRLGIPLLIGFDVIHGHRTIFPVPIAEASTFDPHVWELTAREAARETAADGLAMTFAPMLDVSRDLRWGRTVEGPGEDPWLAVQIARAKVRGFQGDDLASADSVAATAKHFCAYGPVAGGRDYASVDISERTLREVHLPAFAAAVNAGVAAIMPAFTELAGIPLTMHKALLRDYLRGELKFDGVIVSDYNAIRELIQHGVAHDIVEAAVLALKASVDIDMMAEAYRNGLPVALERGLVSIEEIDESVLRVLRLKERLGLFDDPYRRGSSAEADETIAARRRLAREVAAKSLVLAKNSPDTLPLPPGARRVCVLGPLADAWREMRGPWAAAGYEQPSVSVLAGLREALPNAEVVHAEGVSIAGAEASG
;
A
#
# COMPACT_ATOMS: atom_id res chain seq x y z
N MET A 1 -6.60 27.27 20.77
CA MET A 1 -6.63 25.79 20.83
C MET A 1 -7.31 25.26 19.60
N ARG A 2 -6.63 24.46 18.78
CA ARG A 2 -7.17 23.95 17.51
C ARG A 2 -8.24 22.87 17.77
N ARG A 3 -9.03 22.53 16.75
CA ARG A 3 -10.11 21.53 16.82
C ARG A 3 -9.63 20.20 17.42
N ILE A 4 -8.50 19.70 16.92
CA ILE A 4 -7.93 18.41 17.33
C ILE A 4 -7.46 18.42 18.79
N ASP A 5 -6.84 19.51 19.25
CA ASP A 5 -6.38 19.64 20.65
C ASP A 5 -7.58 19.48 21.62
N LYS A 6 -8.71 20.16 21.34
CA LYS A 6 -9.96 20.03 22.12
C LYS A 6 -10.56 18.63 22.07
N LEU A 7 -10.38 17.92 20.96
CA LEU A 7 -10.91 16.57 20.78
C LEU A 7 -10.14 15.60 21.67
N ILE A 8 -8.81 15.66 21.67
CA ILE A 8 -7.94 14.81 22.49
C ILE A 8 -8.22 14.98 23.99
N GLU A 9 -8.41 16.22 24.46
CA GLU A 9 -8.77 16.50 25.86
C GLU A 9 -10.07 15.83 26.31
N ARG A 10 -11.00 15.59 25.38
CA ARG A 10 -12.30 14.96 25.66
C ARG A 10 -12.27 13.44 25.53
N MET A 11 -11.20 12.87 24.99
CA MET A 11 -11.08 11.44 24.74
C MET A 11 -10.69 10.67 26.01
N THR A 12 -11.37 9.55 26.23
CA THR A 12 -10.93 8.52 27.17
C THR A 12 -9.69 7.80 26.63
N LEU A 13 -8.98 7.06 27.49
CA LEU A 13 -7.86 6.22 27.05
C LEU A 13 -8.31 5.21 25.97
N ALA A 14 -9.48 4.59 26.12
CA ALA A 14 -9.98 3.61 25.17
C ALA A 14 -10.21 4.22 23.76
N GLU A 15 -10.72 5.46 23.69
CA GLU A 15 -10.89 6.17 22.42
C GLU A 15 -9.55 6.61 21.83
N LYS A 16 -8.59 7.03 22.67
CA LYS A 16 -7.22 7.35 22.24
C LYS A 16 -6.58 6.14 21.58
N LEU A 17 -6.59 5.00 22.27
CA LEU A 17 -6.06 3.74 21.73
C LEU A 17 -6.85 3.25 20.52
N GLY A 18 -8.15 3.51 20.46
CA GLY A 18 -8.96 3.24 19.28
C GLY A 18 -8.46 3.98 18.03
N GLN A 19 -8.05 5.25 18.17
CA GLN A 19 -7.42 5.99 17.06
C GLN A 19 -6.07 5.43 16.64
N LEU A 20 -5.39 4.69 17.50
CA LEU A 20 -4.11 4.04 17.19
C LEU A 20 -4.28 2.59 16.71
N THR A 21 -5.51 2.09 16.60
CA THR A 21 -5.80 0.70 16.22
C THR A 21 -6.31 0.64 14.78
N MET A 22 -5.76 -0.26 13.98
CA MET A 22 -6.24 -0.58 12.63
C MET A 22 -6.52 -2.09 12.51
N THR A 23 -7.71 -2.46 12.02
CA THR A 23 -8.08 -3.86 11.77
C THR A 23 -8.72 -4.06 10.39
N SER A 24 -8.73 -5.28 9.88
CA SER A 24 -9.36 -5.60 8.60
C SER A 24 -10.88 -5.44 8.72
N ALA A 25 -11.49 -4.74 7.76
CA ALA A 25 -12.93 -4.77 7.59
C ALA A 25 -13.36 -6.18 7.16
N SER A 26 -14.50 -6.66 7.65
CA SER A 26 -14.96 -8.05 7.53
C SER A 26 -15.35 -8.49 6.10
N TYR A 27 -14.91 -7.78 5.04
CA TYR A 27 -15.40 -7.95 3.66
C TYR A 27 -14.34 -8.26 2.59
N ALA A 28 -13.05 -7.94 2.78
CA ALA A 28 -11.99 -8.41 1.90
C ALA A 28 -10.88 -9.08 2.74
N VAL A 29 -10.55 -10.33 2.40
CA VAL A 29 -9.53 -11.11 3.11
C VAL A 29 -8.26 -11.15 2.25
N THR A 30 -7.26 -10.35 2.61
CA THR A 30 -5.87 -10.58 2.21
C THR A 30 -5.09 -10.96 3.48
N GLY A 31 -4.50 -12.16 3.50
CA GLY A 31 -3.72 -12.68 4.64
C GLY A 31 -4.47 -13.66 5.58
N PRO A 32 -3.76 -14.28 6.54
CA PRO A 32 -4.33 -15.24 7.48
C PRO A 32 -5.25 -14.58 8.53
N VAL A 33 -6.44 -15.14 8.69
CA VAL A 33 -7.64 -14.56 9.32
C VAL A 33 -7.54 -14.36 10.84
N ILE A 34 -7.88 -13.16 11.29
CA ILE A 34 -8.78 -12.91 12.45
C ILE A 34 -9.64 -11.69 12.09
N ALA A 35 -10.90 -11.86 11.71
CA ALA A 35 -11.84 -10.74 11.61
C ALA A 35 -13.18 -11.15 12.22
N GLY A 36 -13.46 -10.62 13.42
CA GLY A 36 -14.81 -10.55 13.97
C GLY A 36 -15.59 -9.36 13.40
N ASP A 37 -16.83 -9.17 13.85
CA ASP A 37 -17.60 -7.97 13.55
C ASP A 37 -16.93 -6.74 14.21
N SER A 38 -16.54 -5.77 13.38
CA SER A 38 -15.88 -4.53 13.83
C SER A 38 -16.87 -3.45 14.29
N THR A 39 -18.17 -3.64 14.03
CA THR A 39 -19.24 -2.65 14.25
C THR A 39 -19.30 -2.14 15.69
N ASP A 40 -19.25 -3.04 16.67
CA ASP A 40 -19.31 -2.64 18.08
C ASP A 40 -18.08 -1.85 18.53
N SER A 41 -16.89 -2.20 18.02
CA SER A 41 -15.68 -1.44 18.32
C SER A 41 -15.73 -0.04 17.72
N ILE A 42 -16.31 0.10 16.53
CA ILE A 42 -16.52 1.41 15.89
C ILE A 42 -17.51 2.24 16.71
N ARG A 43 -18.67 1.66 17.08
CA ARG A 43 -19.69 2.35 17.89
C ARG A 43 -19.16 2.79 19.25
N ASN A 44 -18.31 1.98 19.87
CA ASN A 44 -17.69 2.30 21.15
C ASN A 44 -16.48 3.25 21.02
N GLY A 45 -16.10 3.67 19.82
CA GLY A 45 -14.94 4.54 19.57
C GLY A 45 -13.58 3.87 19.83
N THR A 46 -13.55 2.55 20.01
CA THR A 46 -12.33 1.77 20.28
C THR A 46 -11.64 1.26 19.02
N LEU A 47 -12.11 1.67 17.84
CA LEU A 47 -11.52 1.38 16.54
C LEU A 47 -11.66 2.59 15.61
N GLY A 48 -10.54 3.20 15.25
CA GLY A 48 -10.50 4.43 14.46
C GLY A 48 -10.02 4.24 13.02
N ASN A 49 -9.45 3.08 12.68
CA ASN A 49 -8.90 2.84 11.36
C ASN A 49 -9.23 1.41 10.89
N LEU A 50 -9.39 1.26 9.58
CA LEU A 50 -9.68 -0.01 8.94
C LEU A 50 -8.79 -0.20 7.71
N LEU A 51 -8.61 -1.46 7.32
CA LEU A 51 -8.09 -1.81 5.99
C LEU A 51 -8.98 -2.83 5.30
N ASN A 52 -8.73 -3.11 4.03
CA ASN A 52 -9.36 -4.20 3.29
C ASN A 52 -10.90 -4.12 3.22
N LEU A 53 -11.38 -2.93 2.84
CA LEU A 53 -12.78 -2.71 2.49
C LEU A 53 -12.88 -2.27 1.04
N VAL A 54 -13.86 -2.82 0.32
CA VAL A 54 -14.12 -2.48 -1.09
C VAL A 54 -15.60 -2.12 -1.24
N GLY A 55 -15.86 -1.08 -2.03
CA GLY A 55 -17.19 -0.59 -2.34
C GLY A 55 -17.65 0.59 -1.47
N ALA A 56 -18.01 1.68 -2.14
CA ALA A 56 -18.47 2.93 -1.53
C ALA A 56 -19.61 2.75 -0.51
N LYS A 57 -20.56 1.87 -0.79
CA LYS A 57 -21.68 1.60 0.13
C LYS A 57 -21.18 1.07 1.49
N HIS A 58 -20.32 0.04 1.47
CA HIS A 58 -19.82 -0.56 2.72
C HIS A 58 -18.96 0.44 3.50
N VAL A 59 -18.11 1.20 2.80
CA VAL A 59 -17.33 2.29 3.42
C VAL A 59 -18.25 3.31 4.08
N HIS A 60 -19.29 3.76 3.37
CA HIS A 60 -20.25 4.73 3.89
C HIS A 60 -21.03 4.19 5.10
N ASP A 61 -21.45 2.92 5.07
CA ASP A 61 -22.18 2.30 6.18
C ASP A 61 -21.33 2.27 7.47
N LEU A 62 -20.05 1.91 7.39
CA LEU A 62 -19.14 1.92 8.55
C LEU A 62 -18.79 3.34 9.01
N GLN A 63 -18.60 4.25 8.05
CA GLN A 63 -18.37 5.67 8.37
C GLN A 63 -19.56 6.26 9.12
N ARG A 64 -20.79 5.91 8.72
CA ARG A 64 -22.03 6.31 9.38
C ARG A 64 -22.06 5.87 10.84
N ILE A 65 -21.70 4.62 11.13
CA ILE A 65 -21.63 4.11 12.50
C ILE A 65 -20.62 4.93 13.32
N ALA A 66 -19.44 5.22 12.77
CA ALA A 66 -18.43 6.00 13.48
C ALA A 66 -18.86 7.44 13.76
N VAL A 67 -19.51 8.09 12.81
CA VAL A 67 -19.88 9.51 12.89
C VAL A 67 -21.17 9.71 13.70
N GLU A 68 -22.16 8.84 13.53
CA GLU A 68 -23.51 9.04 14.07
C GLU A 68 -23.80 8.23 15.34
N GLU A 69 -23.13 7.11 15.54
CA GLU A 69 -23.41 6.19 16.66
C GLU A 69 -22.31 6.19 17.73
N SER A 70 -21.12 6.74 17.46
CA SER A 70 -20.05 6.87 18.46
C SER A 70 -20.14 8.17 19.27
N ARG A 71 -19.63 8.14 20.51
CA ARG A 71 -19.73 9.27 21.46
C ARG A 71 -19.14 10.59 20.95
N LEU A 72 -18.04 10.53 20.19
CA LEU A 72 -17.31 11.70 19.71
C LEU A 72 -17.46 11.95 18.20
N GLY A 73 -18.11 11.04 17.47
CA GLY A 73 -18.32 11.19 16.02
C GLY A 73 -17.02 11.29 15.21
N ILE A 74 -15.95 10.62 15.65
CA ILE A 74 -14.65 10.68 14.97
C ILE A 74 -14.71 9.76 13.74
N PRO A 75 -14.47 10.28 12.51
CA PRO A 75 -14.54 9.47 11.30
C PRO A 75 -13.42 8.43 11.26
N LEU A 76 -13.66 7.35 10.53
CA LEU A 76 -12.71 6.28 10.24
C LEU A 76 -11.70 6.73 9.16
N LEU A 77 -10.47 6.26 9.30
CA LEU A 77 -9.49 6.22 8.21
C LEU A 77 -9.49 4.82 7.63
N ILE A 78 -9.84 4.67 6.35
CA ILE A 78 -9.93 3.36 5.70
C ILE A 78 -8.92 3.28 4.56
N GLY A 79 -8.01 2.31 4.65
CA GLY A 79 -6.92 2.08 3.71
C GLY A 79 -7.05 0.80 2.89
N PHE A 80 -6.33 0.73 1.78
CA PHE A 80 -6.23 -0.48 0.96
C PHE A 80 -4.91 -0.57 0.20
N ASP A 81 -4.47 -1.79 -0.14
CA ASP A 81 -3.30 -2.03 -0.98
C ASP A 81 -3.62 -1.72 -2.46
N VAL A 82 -3.44 -0.47 -2.87
CA VAL A 82 -3.65 0.02 -4.25
C VAL A 82 -2.28 0.24 -4.90
N ILE A 83 -1.59 -0.86 -5.17
CA ILE A 83 -0.17 -0.85 -5.54
C ILE A 83 0.05 -0.36 -6.97
N HIS A 84 -0.73 -0.88 -7.92
CA HIS A 84 -0.65 -0.54 -9.35
C HIS A 84 -2.03 -0.39 -10.00
N GLY A 85 -2.98 0.13 -9.24
CA GLY A 85 -4.38 0.30 -9.67
C GLY A 85 -5.36 -0.25 -8.63
N HIS A 86 -6.63 0.15 -8.73
CA HIS A 86 -7.67 -0.29 -7.80
C HIS A 86 -8.56 -1.37 -8.43
N ARG A 87 -9.40 -1.03 -9.40
CA ARG A 87 -10.16 -1.97 -10.24
C ARG A 87 -9.58 -2.05 -11.64
N THR A 88 -9.18 -0.92 -12.20
CA THR A 88 -8.39 -0.86 -13.42
C THR A 88 -6.94 -1.01 -13.05
N ILE A 89 -6.34 -2.10 -13.52
CA ILE A 89 -5.00 -2.53 -13.14
C ILE A 89 -4.00 -2.09 -14.21
N PHE A 90 -2.97 -1.36 -13.79
CA PHE A 90 -1.82 -0.96 -14.59
C PHE A 90 -0.73 -2.05 -14.53
N PRO A 91 0.39 -1.93 -15.28
CA PRO A 91 1.50 -2.85 -15.11
C PRO A 91 2.01 -2.85 -13.67
N VAL A 92 2.45 -4.02 -13.20
CA VAL A 92 3.13 -4.15 -11.91
C VAL A 92 4.28 -3.12 -11.79
N PRO A 93 4.59 -2.60 -10.60
CA PRO A 93 5.49 -1.45 -10.44
C PRO A 93 6.86 -1.60 -11.12
N ILE A 94 7.47 -2.79 -11.10
CA ILE A 94 8.75 -3.01 -11.78
C ILE A 94 8.64 -2.87 -13.31
N ALA A 95 7.53 -3.29 -13.91
CA ALA A 95 7.27 -3.12 -15.33
C ALA A 95 6.94 -1.64 -15.62
N GLU A 96 6.14 -1.01 -14.79
CA GLU A 96 5.83 0.40 -14.93
C GLU A 96 7.08 1.30 -14.82
N ALA A 97 8.03 0.97 -13.95
CA ALA A 97 9.31 1.65 -13.82
C ALA A 97 10.12 1.63 -15.13
N SER A 98 9.97 0.59 -15.95
CA SER A 98 10.65 0.47 -17.25
C SER A 98 10.18 1.47 -18.32
N THR A 99 9.12 2.25 -18.04
CA THR A 99 8.73 3.37 -18.90
C THR A 99 9.72 4.54 -18.83
N PHE A 100 10.51 4.64 -17.74
CA PHE A 100 11.42 5.76 -17.46
C PHE A 100 10.76 7.15 -17.60
N ASP A 101 9.46 7.23 -17.31
CA ASP A 101 8.65 8.44 -17.49
C ASP A 101 7.93 8.83 -16.18
N PRO A 102 8.44 9.84 -15.46
CA PRO A 102 7.80 10.35 -14.25
C PRO A 102 6.37 10.83 -14.44
N HIS A 103 6.01 11.29 -15.64
CA HIS A 103 4.63 11.70 -15.93
C HIS A 103 3.69 10.49 -15.94
N VAL A 104 4.12 9.36 -16.52
CA VAL A 104 3.36 8.11 -16.51
C VAL A 104 3.15 7.62 -15.07
N TRP A 105 4.20 7.59 -14.25
CA TRP A 105 4.10 7.14 -12.86
C TRP A 105 3.15 7.99 -12.01
N GLU A 106 3.16 9.31 -12.22
CA GLU A 106 2.25 10.24 -11.55
C GLU A 106 0.81 10.04 -12.03
N LEU A 107 0.61 9.90 -13.34
CA LEU A 107 -0.70 9.76 -13.97
C LEU A 107 -1.41 8.46 -13.57
N THR A 108 -0.69 7.32 -13.53
CA THR A 108 -1.27 6.04 -13.09
C THR A 108 -1.65 6.09 -11.61
N ALA A 109 -0.82 6.69 -10.74
CA ALA A 109 -1.16 6.89 -9.33
C ALA A 109 -2.37 7.83 -9.17
N ARG A 110 -2.48 8.86 -10.01
CA ARG A 110 -3.63 9.77 -10.01
C ARG A 110 -4.93 9.07 -10.37
N GLU A 111 -4.91 8.22 -11.40
CA GLU A 111 -6.08 7.44 -11.79
C GLU A 111 -6.43 6.34 -10.80
N ALA A 112 -5.42 5.67 -10.22
CA ALA A 112 -5.63 4.71 -9.14
C ALA A 112 -6.30 5.40 -7.93
N ALA A 113 -5.80 6.57 -7.51
CA ALA A 113 -6.37 7.33 -6.41
C ALA A 113 -7.81 7.77 -6.65
N ARG A 114 -8.14 8.21 -7.88
CA ARG A 114 -9.51 8.57 -8.27
C ARG A 114 -10.46 7.38 -8.11
N GLU A 115 -10.07 6.22 -8.63
CA GLU A 115 -10.86 4.99 -8.54
C GLU A 115 -10.99 4.49 -7.09
N THR A 116 -9.93 4.63 -6.28
CA THR A 116 -9.92 4.32 -4.85
C THR A 116 -10.85 5.26 -4.06
N ALA A 117 -10.78 6.57 -4.33
CA ALA A 117 -11.62 7.56 -3.68
C ALA A 117 -13.09 7.46 -4.12
N ALA A 118 -13.36 7.07 -5.37
CA ALA A 118 -14.71 6.72 -5.83
C ALA A 118 -15.29 5.51 -5.08
N ASP A 119 -14.44 4.69 -4.46
CA ASP A 119 -14.82 3.60 -3.57
C ASP A 119 -14.97 3.99 -2.10
N GLY A 120 -14.84 5.28 -1.78
CA GLY A 120 -14.94 5.81 -0.42
C GLY A 120 -13.65 5.75 0.39
N LEU A 121 -12.61 5.09 -0.12
CA LEU A 121 -11.34 4.89 0.59
C LEU A 121 -10.51 6.17 0.61
N ALA A 122 -9.80 6.42 1.71
CA ALA A 122 -9.07 7.67 1.93
C ALA A 122 -7.55 7.49 2.03
N MET A 123 -7.06 6.26 2.05
CA MET A 123 -5.64 5.92 2.21
C MET A 123 -5.25 4.74 1.33
N THR A 124 -4.00 4.75 0.88
CA THR A 124 -3.41 3.60 0.19
C THR A 124 -2.05 3.24 0.78
N PHE A 125 -1.74 1.94 0.78
CA PHE A 125 -0.44 1.40 1.19
C PHE A 125 0.54 1.35 0.01
N ALA A 126 0.76 2.50 -0.64
CA ALA A 126 1.64 2.68 -1.79
C ALA A 126 2.22 4.11 -1.81
N PRO A 127 3.38 4.35 -2.45
CA PRO A 127 4.18 3.40 -3.23
C PRO A 127 5.09 2.50 -2.37
N MET A 128 5.43 1.34 -2.92
CA MET A 128 6.55 0.53 -2.42
C MET A 128 7.86 1.02 -3.06
N LEU A 129 8.88 1.31 -2.26
CA LEU A 129 10.10 2.03 -2.64
C LEU A 129 11.38 1.24 -2.32
N ASP A 130 11.25 -0.04 -1.97
CA ASP A 130 12.39 -0.87 -1.63
C ASP A 130 13.23 -1.21 -2.87
N VAL A 131 14.44 -0.65 -2.90
CA VAL A 131 15.47 -1.05 -3.87
C VAL A 131 15.86 -2.50 -3.60
N SER A 132 15.77 -3.35 -4.63
CA SER A 132 16.15 -4.77 -4.57
C SER A 132 17.18 -5.09 -5.64
N ARG A 133 18.16 -5.94 -5.28
CA ARG A 133 19.17 -6.51 -6.19
C ARG A 133 19.17 -8.03 -6.15
N ASP A 134 18.17 -8.63 -5.51
CA ASP A 134 18.01 -10.08 -5.41
C ASP A 134 16.69 -10.50 -6.05
N LEU A 135 16.78 -11.00 -7.28
CA LEU A 135 15.62 -11.39 -8.09
C LEU A 135 14.87 -12.61 -7.53
N ARG A 136 15.40 -13.29 -6.51
CA ARG A 136 14.70 -14.38 -5.81
C ARG A 136 13.60 -13.85 -4.89
N TRP A 137 13.70 -12.61 -4.44
CA TRP A 137 12.70 -12.00 -3.57
C TRP A 137 11.44 -11.67 -4.36
N GLY A 138 10.34 -12.37 -4.07
CA GLY A 138 9.08 -12.28 -4.81
C GLY A 138 8.47 -10.88 -4.84
N ARG A 139 8.78 -10.03 -3.86
CA ARG A 139 8.28 -8.65 -3.77
C ARG A 139 9.06 -7.65 -4.63
N THR A 140 10.12 -8.09 -5.32
CA THR A 140 10.83 -7.24 -6.32
C THR A 140 9.85 -6.71 -7.38
N VAL A 141 8.76 -7.44 -7.65
CA VAL A 141 7.68 -7.03 -8.55
C VAL A 141 6.96 -5.74 -8.13
N GLU A 142 6.93 -5.43 -6.84
CA GLU A 142 6.25 -4.27 -6.25
C GLU A 142 7.12 -3.00 -6.26
N GLY A 143 8.42 -3.15 -6.49
CA GLY A 143 9.39 -2.09 -6.27
C GLY A 143 9.84 -1.34 -7.53
N PRO A 144 10.70 -0.33 -7.34
CA PRO A 144 11.23 0.52 -8.41
C PRO A 144 12.41 -0.11 -9.18
N GLY A 145 12.85 -1.32 -8.82
CA GLY A 145 14.07 -1.95 -9.34
C GLY A 145 15.30 -1.71 -8.46
N GLU A 146 16.48 -1.61 -9.06
CA GLU A 146 17.77 -1.65 -8.37
C GLU A 146 18.49 -0.29 -8.21
N ASP A 147 17.98 0.75 -8.84
CA ASP A 147 18.61 2.07 -8.91
C ASP A 147 17.99 3.07 -7.91
N PRO A 148 18.78 3.62 -6.95
CA PRO A 148 18.29 4.61 -6.00
C PRO A 148 17.77 5.90 -6.64
N TRP A 149 18.36 6.33 -7.76
CA TRP A 149 17.94 7.57 -8.41
C TRP A 149 16.57 7.41 -9.06
N LEU A 150 16.33 6.30 -9.75
CA LEU A 150 15.03 5.95 -10.31
C LEU A 150 13.97 5.84 -9.20
N ALA A 151 14.30 5.17 -8.10
CA ALA A 151 13.42 5.05 -6.93
C ALA A 151 13.03 6.42 -6.35
N VAL A 152 13.95 7.39 -6.33
CA VAL A 152 13.67 8.78 -5.94
C VAL A 152 12.67 9.46 -6.89
N GLN A 153 12.79 9.25 -8.20
CA GLN A 153 11.85 9.84 -9.16
C GLN A 153 10.45 9.22 -9.05
N ILE A 154 10.38 7.90 -8.90
CA ILE A 154 9.13 7.16 -8.68
C ILE A 154 8.45 7.63 -7.39
N ALA A 155 9.19 7.74 -6.28
CA ALA A 155 8.67 8.22 -5.01
C ALA A 155 7.97 9.58 -5.15
N ARG A 156 8.63 10.54 -5.80
CA ARG A 156 8.08 11.88 -6.04
C ARG A 156 6.81 11.84 -6.90
N ALA A 157 6.85 11.11 -8.00
CA ALA A 157 5.74 11.01 -8.95
C ALA A 157 4.52 10.33 -8.32
N LYS A 158 4.71 9.18 -7.69
CA LYS A 158 3.64 8.40 -7.07
C LYS A 158 2.98 9.14 -5.91
N VAL A 159 3.77 9.77 -5.03
CA VAL A 159 3.22 10.55 -3.90
C VAL A 159 2.34 11.71 -4.39
N ARG A 160 2.81 12.48 -5.39
CA ARG A 160 2.00 13.54 -5.99
C ARG A 160 0.75 12.99 -6.68
N GLY A 161 0.88 11.91 -7.43
CA GLY A 161 -0.23 11.28 -8.12
C GLY A 161 -1.34 10.87 -7.15
N PHE A 162 -1.01 10.19 -6.06
CA PHE A 162 -2.01 9.77 -5.07
C PHE A 162 -2.68 10.94 -4.33
N GLN A 163 -1.86 11.90 -3.86
CA GLN A 163 -2.32 12.95 -2.95
C GLN A 163 -2.87 14.20 -3.64
N GLY A 164 -2.55 14.42 -4.91
CA GLY A 164 -2.91 15.62 -5.65
C GLY A 164 -2.34 16.90 -5.04
N ASP A 165 -2.92 18.02 -5.44
CA ASP A 165 -2.56 19.34 -4.92
C ASP A 165 -3.18 19.63 -3.54
N ASP A 166 -4.30 18.97 -3.23
CA ASP A 166 -5.01 19.09 -1.95
C ASP A 166 -5.53 17.73 -1.48
N LEU A 167 -5.02 17.28 -0.33
CA LEU A 167 -5.37 16.01 0.28
C LEU A 167 -6.84 15.95 0.76
N ALA A 168 -7.50 17.08 0.94
CA ALA A 168 -8.92 17.16 1.27
C ALA A 168 -9.84 16.94 0.06
N SER A 169 -9.29 16.91 -1.16
CA SER A 169 -10.06 16.70 -2.39
C SER A 169 -10.76 15.35 -2.40
N ALA A 170 -11.96 15.32 -2.99
CA ALA A 170 -12.81 14.12 -3.04
C ALA A 170 -12.21 12.96 -3.85
N ASP A 171 -11.18 13.24 -4.65
CA ASP A 171 -10.53 12.30 -5.55
C ASP A 171 -9.09 11.95 -5.13
N SER A 172 -8.64 12.48 -3.99
CA SER A 172 -7.28 12.31 -3.45
C SER A 172 -7.24 11.37 -2.27
N VAL A 173 -6.15 10.61 -2.15
CA VAL A 173 -5.94 9.61 -1.10
C VAL A 173 -4.58 9.79 -0.44
N ALA A 174 -4.50 9.53 0.86
CA ALA A 174 -3.24 9.54 1.60
C ALA A 174 -2.33 8.42 1.12
N ALA A 175 -1.15 8.77 0.60
CA ALA A 175 -0.12 7.81 0.22
C ALA A 175 0.64 7.32 1.47
N THR A 176 1.07 6.07 1.44
CA THR A 176 1.91 5.45 2.47
C THR A 176 3.15 4.86 1.82
N ALA A 177 4.28 5.54 1.95
CA ALA A 177 5.54 5.02 1.42
C ALA A 177 5.98 3.80 2.24
N LYS A 178 6.26 2.68 1.57
CA LYS A 178 6.62 1.40 2.20
C LYS A 178 7.76 0.65 1.49
N HIS A 179 8.45 -0.29 2.11
CA HIS A 179 8.44 -0.54 3.54
C HIS A 179 9.71 0.05 4.15
N PHE A 180 9.57 1.04 5.01
CA PHE A 180 10.68 1.82 5.57
C PHE A 180 11.49 0.97 6.57
N CYS A 181 12.71 0.58 6.27
CA CYS A 181 13.43 0.72 5.01
C CYS A 181 14.30 -0.51 4.77
N ALA A 182 14.91 -0.57 3.60
CA ALA A 182 15.89 -1.60 3.25
C ALA A 182 15.33 -3.02 3.36
N TYR A 183 14.08 -3.24 2.94
CA TYR A 183 13.49 -4.59 2.92
C TYR A 183 14.05 -5.43 1.74
N GLY A 184 14.27 -4.82 0.59
CA GLY A 184 14.78 -5.51 -0.62
C GLY A 184 16.04 -6.38 -0.48
N PRO A 185 17.07 -6.02 0.31
CA PRO A 185 18.28 -6.83 0.50
C PRO A 185 18.13 -7.99 1.51
N VAL A 186 16.95 -8.58 1.66
CA VAL A 186 16.72 -9.75 2.53
C VAL A 186 17.67 -10.91 2.20
N ALA A 187 18.22 -11.54 3.24
CA ALA A 187 19.22 -12.59 3.09
C ALA A 187 18.73 -13.79 2.28
N GLY A 188 19.39 -14.03 1.14
CA GLY A 188 19.09 -15.13 0.23
C GLY A 188 17.81 -14.93 -0.58
N GLY A 189 17.28 -13.71 -0.65
CA GLY A 189 16.03 -13.39 -1.34
C GLY A 189 14.80 -14.01 -0.69
N ARG A 190 14.91 -14.46 0.57
CA ARG A 190 13.81 -15.05 1.33
C ARG A 190 13.04 -13.94 2.00
N ASP A 191 11.74 -13.89 1.75
CA ASP A 191 10.88 -12.88 2.36
C ASP A 191 10.99 -12.90 3.88
N TYR A 192 10.94 -11.73 4.52
CA TYR A 192 11.10 -11.51 5.97
C TYR A 192 12.45 -11.89 6.57
N ALA A 193 13.40 -12.40 5.80
CA ALA A 193 14.72 -12.75 6.31
C ALA A 193 15.52 -11.51 6.74
N SER A 194 16.51 -11.74 7.61
CA SER A 194 17.47 -10.75 8.10
C SER A 194 18.05 -9.85 7.02
N VAL A 195 18.27 -8.58 7.37
CA VAL A 195 18.99 -7.60 6.56
C VAL A 195 20.20 -7.10 7.33
N ASP A 196 21.39 -7.31 6.75
CA ASP A 196 22.65 -6.80 7.28
C ASP A 196 23.38 -6.05 6.16
N ILE A 197 23.43 -4.73 6.27
CA ILE A 197 24.08 -3.84 5.31
C ILE A 197 24.84 -2.73 6.04
N SER A 198 25.87 -2.19 5.39
CA SER A 198 26.61 -1.05 5.94
C SER A 198 25.73 0.20 6.02
N GLU A 199 26.00 1.08 6.99
CA GLU A 199 25.37 2.40 7.11
C GLU A 199 25.50 3.23 5.82
N ARG A 200 26.63 3.09 5.12
CA ARG A 200 26.84 3.74 3.82
C ARG A 200 25.83 3.24 2.79
N THR A 201 25.66 1.92 2.66
CA THR A 201 24.68 1.32 1.76
C THR A 201 23.26 1.77 2.13
N LEU A 202 22.92 1.77 3.42
CA LEU A 202 21.62 2.24 3.89
C LEU A 202 21.35 3.68 3.43
N ARG A 203 22.29 4.61 3.68
CA ARG A 203 22.14 6.03 3.33
C ARG A 203 22.20 6.33 1.84
N GLU A 204 23.06 5.65 1.08
CA GLU A 204 23.25 5.92 -0.35
C GLU A 204 22.24 5.18 -1.24
N VAL A 205 21.65 4.07 -0.77
CA VAL A 205 20.81 3.20 -1.61
C VAL A 205 19.36 3.15 -1.14
N HIS A 206 19.10 2.94 0.16
CA HIS A 206 17.76 2.57 0.64
C HIS A 206 16.98 3.72 1.25
N LEU A 207 17.64 4.70 1.89
CA LEU A 207 16.98 5.89 2.44
C LEU A 207 16.59 6.99 1.43
N PRO A 208 17.27 7.19 0.28
CA PRO A 208 17.00 8.32 -0.60
C PRO A 208 15.55 8.40 -1.11
N ALA A 209 14.94 7.26 -1.49
CA ALA A 209 13.57 7.23 -2.00
C ALA A 209 12.55 7.63 -0.94
N PHE A 210 12.72 7.20 0.31
CA PHE A 210 11.86 7.60 1.42
C PHE A 210 12.05 9.08 1.80
N ALA A 211 13.28 9.58 1.78
CA ALA A 211 13.53 11.02 1.96
C ALA A 211 12.85 11.85 0.86
N ALA A 212 12.85 11.35 -0.39
CA ALA A 212 12.13 11.98 -1.49
C ALA A 212 10.60 11.93 -1.30
N ALA A 213 10.06 10.84 -0.76
CA ALA A 213 8.64 10.73 -0.42
C ALA A 213 8.24 11.73 0.69
N VAL A 214 9.05 11.87 1.75
CA VAL A 214 8.85 12.87 2.81
C VAL A 214 8.88 14.28 2.23
N ASN A 215 9.87 14.60 1.40
CA ASN A 215 9.98 15.92 0.75
C ASN A 215 8.84 16.20 -0.25
N ALA A 216 8.23 15.16 -0.82
CA ALA A 216 7.02 15.27 -1.64
C ALA A 216 5.73 15.38 -0.80
N GLY A 217 5.84 15.36 0.53
CA GLY A 217 4.72 15.52 1.45
C GLY A 217 3.88 14.27 1.67
N VAL A 218 4.48 13.07 1.56
CA VAL A 218 3.78 11.80 1.81
C VAL A 218 3.04 11.84 3.16
N ALA A 219 1.81 11.33 3.20
CA ALA A 219 0.95 11.41 4.37
C ALA A 219 1.33 10.39 5.44
N ALA A 220 1.80 9.20 5.02
CA ALA A 220 2.18 8.13 5.90
C ALA A 220 3.44 7.37 5.46
N ILE A 221 4.06 6.68 6.40
CA ILE A 221 5.17 5.74 6.18
C ILE A 221 4.83 4.43 6.90
N MET A 222 5.15 3.31 6.26
CA MET A 222 5.00 1.97 6.85
C MET A 222 6.36 1.33 7.03
N PRO A 223 6.81 1.00 8.26
CA PRO A 223 8.09 0.33 8.48
C PRO A 223 8.13 -1.08 7.89
N ALA A 224 9.32 -1.59 7.56
CA ALA A 224 9.51 -2.97 7.11
C ALA A 224 9.33 -4.00 8.22
N PHE A 225 8.99 -5.23 7.84
CA PHE A 225 8.95 -6.39 8.73
C PHE A 225 10.31 -6.80 9.28
N THR A 226 11.37 -6.52 8.51
CA THR A 226 12.70 -7.03 8.76
C THR A 226 13.36 -6.37 9.96
N GLU A 227 14.40 -7.04 10.46
CA GLU A 227 15.43 -6.38 11.25
C GLU A 227 16.53 -5.84 10.35
N LEU A 228 17.16 -4.76 10.79
CA LEU A 228 18.37 -4.20 10.21
C LEU A 228 19.48 -4.26 11.25
N ALA A 229 20.53 -5.05 10.97
CA ALA A 229 21.67 -5.25 11.87
C ALA A 229 21.27 -5.61 13.31
N GLY A 230 20.25 -6.46 13.45
CA GLY A 230 19.71 -7.00 14.70
C GLY A 230 18.53 -6.23 15.29
N ILE A 231 18.08 -5.12 14.69
CA ILE A 231 17.00 -4.28 15.24
C ILE A 231 15.79 -4.28 14.30
N PRO A 232 14.62 -4.81 14.71
CA PRO A 232 13.39 -4.76 13.91
C PRO A 232 12.97 -3.32 13.58
N LEU A 233 12.63 -3.07 12.32
CA LEU A 233 12.32 -1.72 11.83
C LEU A 233 11.13 -1.09 12.58
N THR A 234 10.15 -1.88 12.99
CA THR A 234 8.98 -1.45 13.78
C THR A 234 9.34 -0.87 15.17
N MET A 235 10.53 -1.15 15.71
CA MET A 235 11.02 -0.55 16.96
C MET A 235 12.30 0.29 16.77
N HIS A 236 12.69 0.59 15.53
CA HIS A 236 13.99 1.16 15.21
C HIS A 236 14.03 2.69 15.45
N LYS A 237 14.11 3.11 16.71
CA LYS A 237 14.06 4.52 17.14
C LYS A 237 15.00 5.44 16.36
N ALA A 238 16.23 5.01 16.08
CA ALA A 238 17.20 5.83 15.34
C ALA A 238 16.73 6.19 13.92
N LEU A 239 15.93 5.32 13.28
CA LEU A 239 15.43 5.56 11.93
C LEU A 239 14.03 6.18 11.97
N LEU A 240 13.12 5.64 12.78
CA LEU A 240 11.73 6.11 12.83
C LEU A 240 11.56 7.43 13.58
N ARG A 241 12.32 7.65 14.67
CA ARG A 241 12.21 8.87 15.47
C ARG A 241 13.33 9.85 15.10
N ASP A 242 14.58 9.42 15.22
CA ASP A 242 15.71 10.37 15.10
C ASP A 242 15.91 10.81 13.64
N TYR A 243 15.88 9.89 12.68
CA TYR A 243 15.98 10.24 11.26
C TYR A 243 14.66 10.79 10.67
N LEU A 244 13.54 10.06 10.68
CA LEU A 244 12.30 10.54 10.06
C LEU A 244 11.75 11.80 10.75
N ARG A 245 11.49 11.74 12.07
CA ARG A 245 10.93 12.90 12.80
C ARG A 245 11.97 13.98 13.07
N GLY A 246 13.19 13.58 13.43
CA GLY A 246 14.27 14.49 13.83
C GLY A 246 14.97 15.16 12.65
N GLU A 247 15.60 14.39 11.76
CA GLU A 247 16.35 14.93 10.62
C GLU A 247 15.43 15.40 9.49
N LEU A 248 14.53 14.54 9.01
CA LEU A 248 13.65 14.85 7.87
C LEU A 248 12.41 15.66 8.24
N LYS A 249 12.16 15.89 9.54
CA LYS A 249 11.00 16.64 10.05
C LYS A 249 9.65 16.06 9.58
N PHE A 250 9.58 14.77 9.33
CA PHE A 250 8.36 14.10 8.94
C PHE A 250 7.30 14.24 10.03
N ASP A 251 6.15 14.82 9.71
CA ASP A 251 5.06 15.10 10.65
C ASP A 251 3.79 14.26 10.38
N GLY A 252 3.84 13.38 9.37
CA GLY A 252 2.74 12.46 9.00
C GLY A 252 2.59 11.26 9.95
N VAL A 253 1.87 10.24 9.50
CA VAL A 253 1.60 9.03 10.31
C VAL A 253 2.63 7.93 10.03
N ILE A 254 3.11 7.24 11.06
CA ILE A 254 3.82 5.97 10.92
C ILE A 254 2.83 4.85 11.28
N VAL A 255 2.50 3.99 10.33
CA VAL A 255 1.61 2.84 10.53
C VAL A 255 2.45 1.57 10.50
N SER A 256 2.32 0.67 11.47
CA SER A 256 3.03 -0.60 11.42
C SER A 256 2.64 -1.39 10.17
N ASP A 257 3.52 -2.26 9.71
CA ASP A 257 3.08 -3.32 8.80
C ASP A 257 2.16 -4.31 9.52
N TYR A 258 1.55 -5.22 8.76
CA TYR A 258 0.54 -6.16 9.24
C TYR A 258 1.08 -7.00 10.41
N ASN A 259 0.54 -6.85 11.61
CA ASN A 259 0.93 -7.60 12.81
C ASN A 259 2.39 -7.36 13.28
N ALA A 260 3.11 -6.40 12.69
CA ALA A 260 4.54 -6.22 12.90
C ALA A 260 4.94 -5.83 14.34
N ILE A 261 4.05 -5.18 15.10
CA ILE A 261 4.32 -4.88 16.52
C ILE A 261 4.34 -6.16 17.35
N ARG A 262 3.39 -7.07 17.13
CA ARG A 262 3.37 -8.36 17.84
C ARG A 262 4.56 -9.22 17.47
N GLU A 263 5.01 -9.15 16.22
CA GLU A 263 6.19 -9.87 15.70
C GLU A 263 7.51 -9.50 16.40
N LEU A 264 7.56 -8.40 17.15
CA LEU A 264 8.69 -8.11 18.05
C LEU A 264 8.95 -9.23 19.06
N ILE A 265 7.92 -10.01 19.41
CA ILE A 265 8.06 -11.20 20.27
C ILE A 265 8.78 -12.32 19.51
N GLN A 266 8.39 -12.57 18.26
CA GLN A 266 8.98 -13.57 17.37
C GLN A 266 10.43 -13.22 16.99
N HIS A 267 10.73 -11.93 16.83
CA HIS A 267 12.09 -11.41 16.69
C HIS A 267 12.92 -11.57 17.97
N GLY A 268 12.31 -11.92 19.10
CA GLY A 268 13.00 -12.17 20.38
C GLY A 268 13.45 -10.90 21.10
N VAL A 269 12.91 -9.74 20.74
CA VAL A 269 13.25 -8.43 21.32
C VAL A 269 12.20 -7.91 22.32
N ALA A 270 11.03 -8.56 22.38
CA ALA A 270 9.99 -8.30 23.37
C ALA A 270 9.56 -9.61 24.05
N HIS A 271 9.42 -9.59 25.37
CA HIS A 271 8.94 -10.73 26.15
C HIS A 271 7.45 -10.98 25.93
N ASP A 272 6.65 -9.90 25.84
CA ASP A 272 5.20 -9.97 25.71
C ASP A 272 4.62 -8.77 24.93
N ILE A 273 3.30 -8.75 24.81
CA ILE A 273 2.58 -7.72 24.06
C ILE A 273 2.68 -6.33 24.69
N VAL A 274 2.90 -6.23 26.01
CA VAL A 274 3.06 -4.96 26.71
C VAL A 274 4.41 -4.36 26.32
N GLU A 275 5.48 -5.15 26.39
CA GLU A 275 6.80 -4.70 25.99
C GLU A 275 6.86 -4.35 24.50
N ALA A 276 6.25 -5.17 23.63
CA ALA A 276 6.15 -4.89 22.20
C ALA A 276 5.46 -3.54 21.91
N ALA A 277 4.34 -3.26 22.58
CA ALA A 277 3.63 -1.99 22.46
C ALA A 277 4.48 -0.79 22.89
N VAL A 278 5.21 -0.92 24.00
CA VAL A 278 6.12 0.13 24.52
C VAL A 278 7.23 0.43 23.52
N LEU A 279 7.87 -0.61 22.98
CA LEU A 279 8.99 -0.47 22.03
C LEU A 279 8.53 0.24 20.76
N ALA A 280 7.40 -0.17 20.17
CA ALA A 280 6.86 0.44 18.96
C ALA A 280 6.43 1.90 19.19
N LEU A 281 5.71 2.19 20.28
CA LEU A 281 5.25 3.56 20.58
C LEU A 281 6.45 4.51 20.79
N LYS A 282 7.47 4.07 21.53
CA LYS A 282 8.68 4.87 21.78
C LYS A 282 9.51 5.11 20.52
N ALA A 283 9.42 4.21 19.55
CA ALA A 283 9.99 4.36 18.22
C ALA A 283 9.16 5.29 17.30
N SER A 284 8.01 5.81 17.75
CA SER A 284 7.10 6.69 17.01
C SER A 284 6.18 5.98 16.01
N VAL A 285 5.94 4.67 16.13
CA VAL A 285 4.84 4.03 15.40
C VAL A 285 3.53 4.56 15.99
N ASP A 286 2.65 5.09 15.14
CA ASP A 286 1.42 5.75 15.55
C ASP A 286 0.21 4.81 15.43
N ILE A 287 0.12 4.01 14.37
CA ILE A 287 -0.99 3.05 14.15
C ILE A 287 -0.46 1.62 14.25
N ASP A 288 -1.09 0.83 15.11
CA ASP A 288 -0.96 -0.61 15.23
C ASP A 288 -1.92 -1.31 14.24
N MET A 289 -1.34 -1.88 13.18
CA MET A 289 -2.06 -2.66 12.18
C MET A 289 -2.14 -4.13 12.61
N MET A 290 -3.35 -4.62 12.91
CA MET A 290 -3.68 -6.03 13.15
C MET A 290 -3.02 -6.70 14.36
N ALA A 291 -2.08 -6.06 15.06
CA ALA A 291 -1.34 -6.72 16.13
C ALA A 291 -2.10 -6.76 17.46
N GLU A 292 -3.07 -5.85 17.65
CA GLU A 292 -3.82 -5.63 18.91
C GLU A 292 -2.88 -5.36 20.10
N ALA A 293 -1.67 -4.89 19.82
CA ALA A 293 -0.63 -4.56 20.79
C ALA A 293 -0.95 -3.27 21.53
N TYR A 294 -1.42 -2.23 20.84
CA TYR A 294 -1.75 -0.96 21.48
C TYR A 294 -3.00 -1.07 22.33
N ARG A 295 -4.05 -1.73 21.81
CA ARG A 295 -5.29 -1.93 22.56
C ARG A 295 -5.07 -2.71 23.86
N ASN A 296 -4.27 -3.78 23.82
CA ASN A 296 -4.10 -4.68 24.96
C ASN A 296 -2.86 -4.38 25.83
N GLY A 297 -1.82 -3.81 25.24
CA GLY A 297 -0.53 -3.57 25.88
C GLY A 297 -0.41 -2.19 26.54
N LEU A 298 -0.83 -1.13 25.85
CA LEU A 298 -0.64 0.24 26.35
C LEU A 298 -1.41 0.58 27.64
N PRO A 299 -2.63 0.06 27.91
CA PRO A 299 -3.27 0.29 29.21
C PRO A 299 -2.41 -0.22 30.38
N VAL A 300 -1.85 -1.41 30.24
CA VAL A 300 -0.97 -2.03 31.25
C VAL A 300 0.37 -1.30 31.32
N ALA A 301 0.92 -0.90 30.18
CA ALA A 301 2.17 -0.13 30.13
C ALA A 301 2.04 1.23 30.83
N LEU A 302 0.90 1.91 30.64
CA LEU A 302 0.60 3.19 31.28
C LEU A 302 0.43 3.04 32.80
N GLU A 303 -0.32 2.02 33.24
CA GLU A 303 -0.47 1.69 34.67
C GLU A 303 0.88 1.42 35.34
N ARG A 304 1.80 0.75 34.63
CA ARG A 304 3.16 0.46 35.09
C ARG A 304 4.15 1.63 34.94
N GLY A 305 3.74 2.76 34.37
CA GLY A 305 4.61 3.90 34.11
C GLY A 305 5.71 3.65 33.06
N LEU A 306 5.53 2.67 32.17
CA LEU A 306 6.47 2.37 31.08
C LEU A 306 6.32 3.35 29.90
N VAL A 307 5.13 3.95 29.78
CA VAL A 307 4.79 5.03 28.85
C VAL A 307 3.96 6.07 29.61
N SER A 308 3.91 7.27 29.04
CA SER A 308 3.10 8.40 29.52
C SER A 308 1.85 8.60 28.66
N ILE A 309 0.86 9.32 29.19
CA ILE A 309 -0.34 9.67 28.40
C ILE A 309 0.02 10.66 27.29
N GLU A 310 1.04 11.50 27.51
CA GLU A 310 1.57 12.45 26.54
C GLU A 310 2.18 11.74 25.32
N GLU A 311 2.92 10.64 25.53
CA GLU A 311 3.44 9.82 24.43
C GLU A 311 2.32 9.20 23.58
N ILE A 312 1.21 8.79 24.21
CA ILE A 312 0.02 8.29 23.50
C ILE A 312 -0.65 9.45 22.73
N ASP A 313 -0.81 10.61 23.36
CA ASP A 313 -1.45 11.78 22.79
C ASP A 313 -0.69 12.34 21.58
N GLU A 314 0.64 12.25 21.57
CA GLU A 314 1.45 12.58 20.41
C GLU A 314 1.06 11.75 19.17
N SER A 315 0.90 10.44 19.32
CA SER A 315 0.48 9.55 18.23
C SER A 315 -0.96 9.81 17.81
N VAL A 316 -1.87 10.00 18.78
CA VAL A 316 -3.29 10.31 18.51
C VAL A 316 -3.39 11.62 17.71
N LEU A 317 -2.62 12.63 18.08
CA LEU A 317 -2.59 13.91 17.39
C LEU A 317 -2.20 13.78 15.92
N ARG A 318 -1.21 12.93 15.57
CA ARG A 318 -0.82 12.70 14.18
C ARG A 318 -1.92 12.03 13.37
N VAL A 319 -2.55 10.99 13.93
CA VAL A 319 -3.66 10.30 13.26
C VAL A 319 -4.85 11.23 13.04
N LEU A 320 -5.24 12.00 14.07
CA LEU A 320 -6.37 12.92 13.96
C LEU A 320 -6.07 14.10 13.01
N ARG A 321 -4.83 14.59 12.95
CA ARG A 321 -4.41 15.58 11.95
C ARG A 321 -4.45 15.04 10.53
N LEU A 322 -4.09 13.77 10.32
CA LEU A 322 -4.23 13.16 9.00
C LEU A 322 -5.71 13.13 8.57
N LYS A 323 -6.62 12.74 9.48
CA LYS A 323 -8.06 12.78 9.21
C LYS A 323 -8.58 14.19 8.92
N GLU A 324 -8.06 15.20 9.60
CA GLU A 324 -8.35 16.62 9.34
C GLU A 324 -7.84 17.06 7.96
N ARG A 325 -6.60 16.73 7.61
CA ARG A 325 -6.00 17.02 6.28
C ARG A 325 -6.73 16.32 5.14
N LEU A 326 -7.36 15.17 5.39
CA LEU A 326 -8.19 14.45 4.43
C LEU A 326 -9.61 15.02 4.30
N GLY A 327 -9.96 16.04 5.09
CA GLY A 327 -11.29 16.65 5.12
C GLY A 327 -12.38 15.78 5.74
N LEU A 328 -12.03 14.63 6.35
CA LEU A 328 -12.99 13.66 6.87
C LEU A 328 -13.84 14.22 8.01
N PHE A 329 -13.29 15.19 8.72
CA PHE A 329 -13.96 15.88 9.81
C PHE A 329 -14.98 16.93 9.35
N ASP A 330 -14.86 17.41 8.11
CA ASP A 330 -15.75 18.42 7.53
C ASP A 330 -16.82 17.77 6.65
N ASP A 331 -16.43 16.74 5.90
CA ASP A 331 -17.33 15.86 5.16
C ASP A 331 -16.80 14.42 5.19
N PRO A 332 -17.28 13.58 6.11
CA PRO A 332 -16.82 12.20 6.25
C PRO A 332 -17.24 11.28 5.09
N TYR A 333 -18.18 11.72 4.26
CA TYR A 333 -18.81 10.94 3.19
C TYR A 333 -18.45 11.43 1.78
N ARG A 334 -17.57 12.44 1.69
CA ARG A 334 -17.13 13.07 0.44
C ARG A 334 -16.72 12.07 -0.63
N ARG A 335 -15.88 11.11 -0.24
CA ARG A 335 -15.33 10.07 -1.11
C ARG A 335 -16.40 9.00 -1.33
N GLY A 336 -16.57 8.55 -2.57
CA GLY A 336 -17.59 7.56 -2.95
C GLY A 336 -19.03 8.08 -2.90
N SER A 337 -19.23 9.39 -2.85
CA SER A 337 -20.55 10.04 -2.87
C SER A 337 -21.27 9.93 -4.22
N SER A 338 -20.53 9.67 -5.30
CA SER A 338 -21.07 9.47 -6.65
C SER A 338 -20.34 8.35 -7.37
N ALA A 339 -21.08 7.62 -8.21
CA ALA A 339 -20.49 6.62 -9.09
C ALA A 339 -19.68 7.30 -10.19
N GLU A 340 -18.60 6.64 -10.63
CA GLU A 340 -17.84 7.12 -11.78
C GLU A 340 -18.66 7.03 -13.06
N ALA A 341 -18.49 8.01 -13.95
CA ALA A 341 -19.09 7.95 -15.28
C ALA A 341 -18.41 6.88 -16.15
N ASP A 342 -19.19 6.20 -17.00
CA ASP A 342 -18.69 5.16 -17.90
C ASP A 342 -17.53 5.65 -18.78
N GLU A 343 -17.56 6.91 -19.22
CA GLU A 343 -16.47 7.50 -20.02
C GLU A 343 -15.16 7.63 -19.24
N THR A 344 -15.22 7.93 -17.93
CA THR A 344 -14.04 7.97 -17.05
C THR A 344 -13.43 6.58 -16.93
N ILE A 345 -14.26 5.55 -16.71
CA ILE A 345 -13.83 4.16 -16.63
C ILE A 345 -13.20 3.73 -17.98
N ALA A 346 -13.84 4.06 -19.10
CA ALA A 346 -13.32 3.77 -20.43
C ALA A 346 -11.99 4.48 -20.71
N ALA A 347 -11.85 5.75 -20.31
CA ALA A 347 -10.61 6.51 -20.43
C ALA A 347 -9.48 5.87 -19.61
N ARG A 348 -9.75 5.46 -18.37
CA ARG A 348 -8.78 4.76 -17.52
C ARG A 348 -8.33 3.44 -18.13
N ARG A 349 -9.24 2.66 -18.73
CA ARG A 349 -8.89 1.42 -19.46
C ARG A 349 -8.02 1.69 -20.68
N ARG A 350 -8.29 2.76 -21.44
CA ARG A 350 -7.43 3.19 -22.56
C ARG A 350 -6.03 3.58 -22.08
N LEU A 351 -5.94 4.31 -20.97
CA LEU A 351 -4.67 4.65 -20.35
C LEU A 351 -3.91 3.40 -19.89
N ALA A 352 -4.57 2.45 -19.22
CA ALA A 352 -3.93 1.21 -18.77
C ALA A 352 -3.34 0.42 -19.96
N ARG A 353 -4.04 0.38 -21.09
CA ARG A 353 -3.52 -0.20 -22.35
C ARG A 353 -2.30 0.55 -22.88
N GLU A 354 -2.32 1.88 -22.87
CA GLU A 354 -1.21 2.72 -23.32
C GLU A 354 0.04 2.53 -22.45
N VAL A 355 -0.12 2.59 -21.12
CA VAL A 355 0.96 2.41 -20.16
C VAL A 355 1.52 0.98 -20.25
N ALA A 356 0.66 -0.02 -20.39
CA ALA A 356 1.09 -1.40 -20.61
C ALA A 356 1.95 -1.52 -21.87
N ALA A 357 1.55 -0.93 -22.99
CA ALA A 357 2.35 -0.92 -24.21
C ALA A 357 3.71 -0.20 -24.03
N LYS A 358 3.75 0.91 -23.29
CA LYS A 358 4.99 1.66 -22.96
C LYS A 358 5.92 0.91 -22.01
N SER A 359 5.39 0.01 -21.17
CA SER A 359 6.16 -0.79 -20.22
C SER A 359 6.79 -2.06 -20.79
N LEU A 360 6.55 -2.39 -22.07
CA LEU A 360 7.11 -3.59 -22.68
C LEU A 360 8.59 -3.37 -23.03
N VAL A 361 9.46 -4.23 -22.49
CA VAL A 361 10.89 -4.24 -22.82
C VAL A 361 11.18 -5.26 -23.91
N LEU A 362 11.55 -4.79 -25.10
CA LEU A 362 11.97 -5.66 -26.21
C LEU A 362 13.41 -6.16 -25.97
N ALA A 363 13.56 -7.29 -25.29
CA ALA A 363 14.86 -7.84 -24.93
C ALA A 363 15.69 -8.33 -26.13
N LYS A 364 15.03 -8.81 -27.19
CA LYS A 364 15.67 -9.28 -28.42
C LYS A 364 14.71 -9.14 -29.61
N ASN A 365 15.24 -8.74 -30.76
CA ASN A 365 14.53 -8.78 -32.03
C ASN A 365 15.48 -9.21 -33.15
N SER A 366 15.22 -10.37 -33.75
CA SER A 366 15.92 -10.78 -34.97
C SER A 366 15.34 -10.04 -36.18
N PRO A 367 16.10 -9.84 -37.27
CA PRO A 367 15.57 -9.25 -38.50
C PRO A 367 14.26 -9.93 -38.93
N ASP A 368 13.31 -9.12 -39.40
CA ASP A 368 12.02 -9.55 -39.94
C ASP A 368 11.12 -10.38 -38.99
N THR A 369 11.38 -10.35 -37.68
CA THR A 369 10.54 -11.06 -36.67
C THR A 369 9.43 -10.17 -36.11
N LEU A 370 9.78 -9.02 -35.52
CA LEU A 370 8.84 -8.02 -35.03
C LEU A 370 9.03 -6.67 -35.74
N PRO A 371 7.94 -5.93 -36.04
CA PRO A 371 6.54 -6.31 -35.82
C PRO A 371 6.09 -7.47 -36.72
N LEU A 372 5.00 -8.16 -36.34
CA LEU A 372 4.47 -9.26 -37.16
C LEU A 372 4.17 -8.78 -38.59
N PRO A 373 4.48 -9.58 -39.63
CA PRO A 373 4.28 -9.17 -41.02
C PRO A 373 2.82 -8.77 -41.30
N PRO A 374 2.57 -7.65 -41.99
CA PRO A 374 1.25 -7.29 -42.45
C PRO A 374 0.66 -8.42 -43.32
N GLY A 375 -0.55 -8.88 -42.98
CA GLY A 375 -1.22 -9.95 -43.74
C GLY A 375 -0.84 -11.39 -43.34
N ALA A 376 -0.24 -11.60 -42.16
CA ALA A 376 -0.09 -12.93 -41.59
C ALA A 376 -1.44 -13.68 -41.62
N ARG A 377 -1.49 -14.81 -42.35
CA ARG A 377 -2.74 -15.58 -42.55
C ARG A 377 -3.08 -16.48 -41.37
N ARG A 378 -2.05 -16.95 -40.65
CA ARG A 378 -2.19 -17.85 -39.52
C ARG A 378 -1.13 -17.53 -38.47
N VAL A 379 -1.54 -17.44 -37.22
CA VAL A 379 -0.67 -17.19 -36.07
C VAL A 379 -0.92 -18.29 -35.05
N CYS A 380 0.14 -19.00 -34.67
CA CYS A 380 0.07 -20.01 -33.61
C CYS A 380 0.56 -19.39 -32.30
N VAL A 381 -0.28 -19.44 -31.28
CA VAL A 381 0.03 -18.96 -29.93
C VAL A 381 0.18 -20.18 -29.02
N LEU A 382 1.37 -20.35 -28.44
CA LEU A 382 1.69 -21.49 -27.59
C LEU A 382 2.02 -21.02 -26.18
N GLY A 383 1.61 -21.80 -25.18
CA GLY A 383 2.06 -21.66 -23.80
C GLY A 383 0.93 -21.42 -22.80
N PRO A 384 1.14 -21.77 -21.53
CA PRO A 384 0.09 -21.78 -20.50
C PRO A 384 -0.41 -20.39 -20.10
N LEU A 385 0.34 -19.33 -20.43
CA LEU A 385 -0.05 -17.95 -20.17
C LEU A 385 -0.79 -17.29 -21.34
N ALA A 386 -0.95 -17.97 -22.47
CA ALA A 386 -1.57 -17.39 -23.66
C ALA A 386 -3.01 -16.94 -23.42
N ASP A 387 -3.83 -17.78 -22.75
CA ASP A 387 -5.23 -17.45 -22.42
C ASP A 387 -5.47 -17.20 -20.91
N ALA A 388 -4.38 -16.99 -20.15
CA ALA A 388 -4.42 -16.85 -18.70
C ALA A 388 -4.81 -15.43 -18.26
N TRP A 389 -6.07 -15.03 -18.46
CA TRP A 389 -6.55 -13.69 -18.13
C TRP A 389 -6.34 -13.30 -16.65
N ARG A 390 -6.39 -14.27 -15.72
CA ARG A 390 -6.16 -13.99 -14.29
C ARG A 390 -4.75 -13.50 -14.00
N GLU A 391 -3.76 -14.08 -14.68
CA GLU A 391 -2.35 -13.78 -14.50
C GLU A 391 -1.95 -12.43 -15.10
N MET A 392 -2.73 -11.91 -16.05
CA MET A 392 -2.47 -10.61 -16.70
C MET A 392 -2.47 -9.43 -15.73
N ARG A 393 -3.07 -9.57 -14.54
CA ARG A 393 -3.07 -8.54 -13.50
C ARG A 393 -1.81 -8.54 -12.64
N GLY A 394 -1.07 -9.64 -12.59
CA GLY A 394 0.00 -9.82 -11.61
C GLY A 394 -0.48 -9.88 -10.14
N PRO A 395 0.46 -9.93 -9.19
CA PRO A 395 0.15 -9.88 -7.76
C PRO A 395 -0.34 -8.49 -7.32
N TRP A 396 -0.94 -8.40 -6.13
CA TRP A 396 -1.39 -7.14 -5.54
C TRP A 396 -2.39 -6.34 -6.40
N ALA A 397 -3.29 -7.03 -7.07
CA ALA A 397 -4.25 -6.44 -7.99
C ALA A 397 -5.49 -5.82 -7.31
N ALA A 398 -5.42 -5.46 -6.02
CA ALA A 398 -6.45 -4.73 -5.28
C ALA A 398 -7.89 -5.27 -5.54
N ALA A 399 -8.84 -4.40 -5.89
CA ALA A 399 -10.22 -4.77 -6.27
C ALA A 399 -10.33 -5.25 -7.73
N GLY A 400 -9.23 -5.27 -8.49
CA GLY A 400 -9.16 -5.80 -9.85
C GLY A 400 -9.31 -7.32 -9.92
N TYR A 401 -9.19 -8.05 -8.80
CA TYR A 401 -9.51 -9.48 -8.76
C TYR A 401 -10.96 -9.80 -9.13
N GLU A 402 -11.87 -8.84 -8.95
CA GLU A 402 -13.29 -8.96 -9.29
C GLU A 402 -13.58 -8.71 -10.79
N GLN A 403 -12.59 -8.18 -11.54
CA GLN A 403 -12.78 -7.74 -12.93
C GLN A 403 -12.18 -8.71 -13.93
N PRO A 404 -12.81 -8.95 -15.10
CA PRO A 404 -12.17 -9.68 -16.19
C PRO A 404 -11.03 -8.87 -16.81
N SER A 405 -9.98 -9.57 -17.25
CA SER A 405 -8.84 -8.99 -17.96
C SER A 405 -8.74 -9.56 -19.37
N VAL A 406 -8.06 -8.85 -20.28
CA VAL A 406 -7.83 -9.32 -21.65
C VAL A 406 -6.60 -10.22 -21.65
N SER A 407 -6.75 -11.49 -22.01
CA SER A 407 -5.61 -12.42 -22.19
C SER A 407 -4.80 -12.06 -23.44
N VAL A 408 -3.55 -12.53 -23.54
CA VAL A 408 -2.71 -12.35 -24.74
C VAL A 408 -3.42 -12.91 -25.98
N LEU A 409 -4.02 -14.08 -25.87
CA LEU A 409 -4.76 -14.73 -26.95
C LEU A 409 -5.97 -13.92 -27.39
N ALA A 410 -6.76 -13.41 -26.44
CA ALA A 410 -7.91 -12.55 -26.75
C ALA A 410 -7.46 -11.25 -27.45
N GLY A 411 -6.39 -10.61 -26.94
CA GLY A 411 -5.84 -9.40 -27.54
C GLY A 411 -5.29 -9.62 -28.97
N LEU A 412 -4.62 -10.75 -29.23
CA LEU A 412 -4.14 -11.11 -30.57
C LEU A 412 -5.29 -11.37 -31.54
N ARG A 413 -6.35 -12.05 -31.11
CA ARG A 413 -7.55 -12.29 -31.93
C ARG A 413 -8.23 -10.98 -32.33
N GLU A 414 -8.33 -10.03 -31.40
CA GLU A 414 -8.88 -8.70 -31.67
C GLU A 414 -7.98 -7.90 -32.63
N ALA A 415 -6.66 -7.94 -32.43
CA ALA A 415 -5.69 -7.18 -33.23
C ALA A 415 -5.47 -7.75 -34.65
N LEU A 416 -5.73 -9.04 -34.86
CA LEU A 416 -5.51 -9.75 -36.13
C LEU A 416 -6.81 -10.39 -36.66
N PRO A 417 -7.86 -9.61 -36.98
CA PRO A 417 -9.18 -10.15 -37.32
C PRO A 417 -9.21 -10.96 -38.63
N ASN A 418 -8.20 -10.78 -39.48
CA ASN A 418 -8.06 -11.49 -40.77
C ASN A 418 -7.10 -12.68 -40.72
N ALA A 419 -6.49 -12.95 -39.56
CA ALA A 419 -5.59 -14.08 -39.36
C ALA A 419 -6.31 -15.20 -38.61
N GLU A 420 -6.01 -16.45 -38.97
CA GLU A 420 -6.41 -17.60 -38.15
C GLU A 420 -5.48 -17.70 -36.94
N VAL A 421 -5.95 -17.27 -35.77
CA VAL A 421 -5.22 -17.37 -34.50
C VAL A 421 -5.53 -18.69 -33.82
N VAL A 422 -4.63 -19.66 -33.96
CA VAL A 422 -4.71 -20.98 -33.33
C VAL A 422 -3.94 -20.99 -32.01
N HIS A 423 -4.42 -21.75 -31.03
CA HIS A 423 -3.84 -21.83 -29.70
C HIS A 423 -3.65 -23.29 -29.26
N ALA A 424 -2.53 -23.56 -28.60
CA ALA A 424 -2.35 -24.77 -27.79
C ALA A 424 -1.58 -24.42 -26.51
N GLU A 425 -2.02 -24.96 -25.37
CA GLU A 425 -1.40 -24.69 -24.06
C GLU A 425 0.05 -25.20 -24.01
N GLY A 426 0.32 -26.34 -24.66
CA GLY A 426 1.60 -27.03 -24.60
C GLY A 426 1.77 -27.72 -23.24
N VAL A 427 2.41 -27.03 -22.29
CA VAL A 427 2.70 -27.54 -20.94
C VAL A 427 2.06 -26.66 -19.88
N SER A 428 1.71 -27.23 -18.73
CA SER A 428 1.17 -26.47 -17.59
C SER A 428 2.26 -25.80 -16.75
N ILE A 429 1.92 -24.74 -16.01
CA ILE A 429 2.87 -23.93 -15.21
C ILE A 429 3.56 -24.75 -14.11
N ALA A 430 2.83 -25.66 -13.47
CA ALA A 430 3.32 -26.48 -12.36
C ALA A 430 3.40 -27.98 -12.72
N GLY A 431 3.34 -28.31 -14.01
CA GLY A 431 3.34 -29.68 -14.50
C GLY A 431 4.73 -30.33 -14.39
N ALA A 432 4.75 -31.62 -14.09
CA ALA A 432 5.98 -32.44 -14.11
C ALA A 432 6.31 -33.00 -15.51
N GLU A 433 5.51 -32.68 -16.53
CA GLU A 433 5.76 -33.14 -17.90
C GLU A 433 6.94 -32.39 -18.52
N ALA A 434 8.03 -33.11 -18.74
CA ALA A 434 9.23 -32.63 -19.44
C ALA A 434 9.24 -33.00 -20.94
N SER A 435 8.16 -33.58 -21.46
CA SER A 435 8.11 -34.19 -22.80
C SER A 435 7.85 -33.24 -23.96
N GLY A 436 7.70 -31.93 -23.70
CA GLY A 436 7.77 -30.81 -24.66
C GLY A 436 7.09 -30.99 -26.01
#